data_AF-A0A1Y0N4R1-F1
#
_entry.id   AF-A0A1Y0N4R1-F1
#
_cell.length_a   1.000
_cell.length_b   1.000
_cell.length_c   1.000
_cell.angle_alpha   90.00
_cell.angle_beta   90.00
_cell.angle_gamma   90.00
#
_symmetry.space_group_name_H-M   'P 1'
#
loop_
_entity.id
_entity.type
_entity.pdbx_description
1 polymer ?
#
loop_
_entity_poly.entity_id
_entity_poly.type
_entity_poly.pdbx_seq_one_letter_code
_entity_poly.pdbx_strand_id
1 'polypeptide(L)'
;MNSSRNLSSTLLKAICLATVLFWILIIPEDLNQISPLFIVSIIPIAIVCSLTILVTITPFFWLAKEGVTDHEIFKKYFPYYSIITFGILIYFVILSNFESFVCAFFITAFITLMQSWIWICKPNSIIQQNKNLKNNLNAEI
;
A
#
# COMPACT_ATOMS: atom_id res chain seq x y z
N MET A 1 -6.88 10.94 -18.67
CA MET A 1 -7.75 9.97 -17.98
C MET A 1 -7.09 8.60 -18.01
N ASN A 2 -6.52 8.12 -16.89
CA ASN A 2 -6.00 6.74 -16.74
C ASN A 2 -5.61 6.37 -15.27
N SER A 3 -5.61 7.32 -14.33
CA SER A 3 -5.20 7.10 -12.94
C SER A 3 -6.10 6.11 -12.17
N SER A 4 -7.42 6.07 -12.44
CA SER A 4 -8.35 5.14 -11.77
C SER A 4 -8.10 3.67 -12.10
N ARG A 5 -7.55 3.37 -13.29
CA ARG A 5 -7.32 2.01 -13.77
C ARG A 5 -6.15 1.32 -13.05
N ASN A 6 -5.17 2.12 -12.59
CA ASN A 6 -4.07 1.64 -11.77
C ASN A 6 -4.48 1.47 -10.30
N LEU A 7 -5.36 2.34 -9.78
CA LEU A 7 -5.78 2.32 -8.38
C LEU A 7 -6.47 1.00 -7.99
N SER A 8 -7.41 0.52 -8.81
CA SER A 8 -8.11 -0.75 -8.54
C SER A 8 -7.18 -1.97 -8.61
N SER A 9 -6.22 -1.98 -9.53
CA SER A 9 -5.22 -3.05 -9.61
C SER A 9 -4.27 -3.02 -8.41
N THR A 10 -3.88 -1.83 -7.95
CA THR A 10 -3.08 -1.67 -6.73
C THR A 10 -3.86 -2.13 -5.51
N LEU A 11 -5.13 -1.74 -5.37
CA LEU A 11 -6.00 -2.19 -4.28
C LEU A 11 -6.09 -3.71 -4.23
N LEU A 12 -6.32 -4.37 -5.36
CA LEU A 12 -6.39 -5.83 -5.41
C LEU A 12 -5.06 -6.49 -5.00
N LYS A 13 -3.93 -5.97 -5.48
CA LYS A 13 -2.59 -6.45 -5.10
C LYS A 13 -2.31 -6.23 -3.61
N ALA A 14 -2.76 -5.10 -3.07
CA ALA A 14 -2.59 -4.74 -1.67
C ALA A 14 -3.41 -5.65 -0.76
N ILE A 15 -4.68 -5.90 -1.09
CA ILE A 15 -5.53 -6.83 -0.35
C ILE A 15 -4.94 -8.25 -0.37
N CYS A 16 -4.47 -8.72 -1.53
CA CYS A 16 -3.84 -10.02 -1.66
C CYS A 16 -2.57 -10.12 -0.80
N LEU A 17 -1.68 -9.11 -0.88
CA LEU A 17 -0.45 -9.06 -0.10
C LEU A 17 -0.72 -8.98 1.41
N ALA A 18 -1.66 -8.13 1.84
CA ALA A 18 -2.07 -8.03 3.24
C ALA A 18 -2.60 -9.38 3.74
N THR A 19 -3.45 -10.04 2.96
CA THR A 19 -4.00 -11.34 3.34
C THR A 19 -2.86 -12.35 3.51
N VAL A 20 -1.97 -12.49 2.52
CA VAL A 20 -0.85 -13.45 2.59
C VAL A 20 0.07 -13.16 3.79
N LEU A 21 0.46 -11.90 4.01
CA LEU A 21 1.33 -11.53 5.13
C LEU A 21 0.69 -11.79 6.49
N PHE A 22 -0.60 -11.45 6.64
CA PHE A 22 -1.33 -11.67 7.88
C PHE A 22 -1.39 -13.15 8.25
N TRP A 23 -1.70 -14.00 7.25
CA TRP A 23 -1.73 -15.44 7.44
C TRP A 23 -0.34 -16.00 7.80
N ILE A 24 0.73 -15.54 7.13
CA ILE A 24 2.10 -15.98 7.46
C ILE A 24 2.49 -15.60 8.90
N LEU A 25 2.07 -14.42 9.38
CA LEU A 25 2.39 -13.99 10.75
C LEU A 25 1.61 -14.75 11.81
N ILE A 26 0.38 -15.18 11.53
CA ILE A 26 -0.51 -15.83 12.51
C ILE A 26 -0.36 -17.35 12.55
N ILE A 27 0.02 -18.00 11.44
CA ILE A 27 0.28 -19.45 11.38
C ILE A 27 1.15 -19.98 12.53
N PRO A 28 2.24 -19.31 12.97
CA PRO A 28 3.07 -19.81 14.07
C PRO A 28 2.42 -19.74 15.47
N GLU A 29 1.30 -19.04 15.66
CA GLU A 29 0.68 -18.80 16.98
C GLU A 29 -0.42 -19.81 17.32
N ASP A 30 -0.07 -21.09 17.48
CA ASP A 30 -0.99 -22.19 17.86
C ASP A 30 -1.98 -22.65 16.77
N LEU A 31 -1.49 -23.55 15.91
CA LEU A 31 -2.29 -24.31 14.92
C LEU A 31 -3.48 -25.10 15.52
N ASN A 32 -3.50 -25.31 16.84
CA ASN A 32 -4.55 -26.05 17.53
C ASN A 32 -5.81 -25.21 17.83
N GLN A 33 -5.74 -23.88 17.71
CA GLN A 33 -6.87 -22.97 17.94
C GLN A 33 -7.29 -22.19 16.70
N ILE A 34 -7.06 -22.73 15.49
CA ILE A 34 -7.54 -22.11 14.24
C ILE A 34 -9.07 -22.26 14.16
N SER A 35 -9.77 -21.37 14.87
CA SER A 35 -11.21 -21.21 14.78
C SER A 35 -11.59 -20.64 13.41
N PRO A 36 -12.73 -21.04 12.81
CA PRO A 36 -13.21 -20.44 11.55
C PRO A 36 -13.39 -18.91 11.62
N LEU A 37 -13.46 -18.33 12.83
CA LEU A 37 -13.40 -16.88 13.08
C LEU A 37 -12.14 -16.20 12.52
N PHE A 38 -11.01 -16.91 12.40
CA PHE A 38 -9.79 -16.37 11.79
C PHE A 38 -9.94 -16.14 10.29
N ILE A 39 -10.70 -16.98 9.57
CA ILE A 39 -10.98 -16.76 8.13
C ILE A 39 -11.86 -15.54 7.93
N VAL A 40 -12.77 -15.28 8.89
CA VAL A 40 -13.63 -14.09 8.87
C VAL A 40 -12.82 -12.80 9.00
N SER A 41 -11.64 -12.84 9.63
CA SER A 41 -10.79 -11.65 9.80
C SER A 41 -10.23 -11.06 8.49
N ILE A 42 -10.28 -11.81 7.38
CA ILE A 42 -9.91 -11.30 6.05
C ILE A 42 -10.81 -10.13 5.63
N ILE A 43 -12.10 -10.17 5.96
CA ILE A 43 -13.07 -9.13 5.58
C ILE A 43 -12.73 -7.77 6.23
N PRO A 44 -12.59 -7.66 7.57
CA PRO A 44 -12.22 -6.40 8.19
C PRO A 44 -10.83 -5.94 7.75
N ILE A 45 -9.87 -6.84 7.52
CA ILE A 45 -8.55 -6.48 6.98
C ILE A 45 -8.68 -5.86 5.59
N ALA A 46 -9.44 -6.49 4.70
CA ALA A 46 -9.64 -5.99 3.34
C ALA A 46 -10.34 -4.62 3.33
N ILE A 47 -11.36 -4.44 4.18
CA ILE A 47 -12.09 -3.17 4.31
C ILE A 47 -11.17 -2.07 4.85
N VAL A 48 -10.48 -2.30 5.97
CA VAL A 48 -9.61 -1.31 6.60
C VAL A 48 -8.45 -0.95 5.68
N CYS A 49 -7.83 -1.94 5.02
CA CYS A 49 -6.73 -1.70 4.09
C CYS A 49 -7.20 -0.88 2.87
N SER A 50 -8.36 -1.21 2.30
CA SER A 50 -8.94 -0.49 1.18
C SER A 50 -9.27 0.96 1.54
N LEU A 51 -9.93 1.17 2.69
CA LEU A 51 -10.26 2.50 3.20
C LEU A 51 -9.00 3.31 3.47
N THR A 52 -7.98 2.71 4.08
CA THR A 52 -6.72 3.41 4.37
C THR A 52 -6.06 3.87 3.09
N ILE A 53 -5.90 3.00 2.08
CA ILE A 53 -5.32 3.38 0.79
C ILE A 53 -6.15 4.48 0.13
N LEU A 54 -7.48 4.36 0.15
CA LEU A 54 -8.37 5.33 -0.48
C LEU A 54 -8.29 6.70 0.22
N VAL A 55 -8.29 6.73 1.55
CA VAL A 55 -8.32 7.96 2.35
C VAL A 55 -6.94 8.60 2.50
N THR A 56 -5.85 7.83 2.54
CA THR A 56 -4.52 8.41 2.74
C THR A 56 -3.80 8.67 1.43
N ILE A 57 -3.89 7.78 0.44
CA ILE A 57 -3.11 7.91 -0.79
C ILE A 57 -3.86 8.74 -1.84
N THR A 58 -5.17 8.52 -2.02
CA THR A 58 -5.95 9.23 -3.05
C THR A 58 -5.96 10.75 -2.89
N PRO A 59 -6.20 11.36 -1.70
CA PRO A 59 -6.22 12.81 -1.60
C PRO A 59 -4.83 13.42 -1.79
N PHE A 60 -3.76 12.75 -1.34
CA PHE A 60 -2.38 13.19 -1.61
C PHE A 60 -2.09 13.24 -3.11
N PHE A 61 -2.51 12.20 -3.85
CA PHE A 61 -2.37 12.16 -5.30
C PHE A 61 -3.27 13.17 -6.02
N TRP A 62 -4.46 13.45 -5.49
CA TRP A 62 -5.37 14.42 -6.08
C TRP A 62 -4.87 15.85 -5.89
N LEU A 63 -4.41 16.20 -4.68
CA LEU A 63 -3.88 17.51 -4.32
C LEU A 63 -2.56 17.84 -5.02
N ALA A 64 -1.68 16.86 -5.20
CA ALA A 64 -0.36 17.07 -5.78
C ALA A 64 -0.35 17.03 -7.33
N LYS A 65 -1.49 16.78 -7.98
CA LYS A 65 -1.58 16.59 -9.43
C LYS A 65 -1.42 17.87 -10.26
N GLU A 66 -1.35 19.04 -9.63
CA GLU A 66 -1.09 20.30 -10.31
C GLU A 66 0.40 20.40 -10.69
N GLY A 67 0.75 19.81 -11.83
CA GLY A 67 2.04 20.05 -12.51
C GLY A 67 3.23 19.22 -12.03
N VAL A 68 3.06 18.30 -11.07
CA VAL A 68 4.15 17.49 -10.50
C VAL A 68 4.02 16.02 -10.93
N THR A 69 5.15 15.35 -11.19
CA THR A 69 5.14 13.94 -11.60
C THR A 69 4.94 12.99 -10.40
N ASP A 70 4.31 11.82 -10.61
CA ASP A 70 4.10 10.80 -9.58
C ASP A 70 5.40 10.40 -8.85
N HIS A 71 6.53 10.45 -9.55
CA HIS A 71 7.86 10.16 -9.03
C HIS A 71 8.37 11.24 -8.07
N GLU A 72 8.14 12.52 -8.37
CA GLU A 72 8.51 13.63 -7.50
C GLU A 72 7.65 13.67 -6.23
N ILE A 73 6.36 13.34 -6.36
CA ILE A 73 5.44 13.19 -5.23
C ILE A 73 5.93 12.06 -4.31
N PHE A 74 6.27 10.90 -4.87
CA PHE A 74 6.83 9.79 -4.10
C PHE A 74 8.08 10.21 -3.34
N LYS A 75 9.08 10.77 -4.04
CA LYS A 75 10.37 11.11 -3.43
C LYS A 75 10.23 12.14 -2.30
N LYS A 76 9.28 13.07 -2.43
CA LYS A 76 9.08 14.13 -1.44
C LYS A 76 8.23 13.68 -0.26
N TYR A 77 7.11 12.98 -0.47
CA TYR A 77 6.11 12.72 0.58
C TYR A 77 6.23 11.33 1.22
N PHE A 78 6.72 10.32 0.49
CA PHE A 78 6.87 8.96 1.01
C PHE A 78 7.69 8.86 2.30
N PRO A 79 8.88 9.48 2.44
CA PRO A 79 9.68 9.34 3.67
C PRO A 79 8.98 9.93 4.90
N TYR A 80 8.36 11.11 4.78
CA TYR A 80 7.60 11.71 5.88
C TYR A 80 6.38 10.87 6.25
N TYR A 81 5.65 10.39 5.24
CA TYR A 81 4.50 9.52 5.44
C TYR A 81 4.88 8.21 6.16
N SER A 82 5.99 7.59 5.75
CA SER A 82 6.50 6.36 6.36
C SER A 82 6.86 6.56 7.83
N ILE A 83 7.56 7.65 8.17
CA ILE A 83 7.93 7.98 9.55
C ILE A 83 6.69 8.18 10.42
N ILE A 84 5.72 8.97 9.95
CA ILE A 84 4.48 9.24 10.69
C ILE A 84 3.70 7.94 10.91
N THR A 85 3.53 7.15 9.85
CA THR A 85 2.80 5.87 9.93
C THR A 85 3.49 4.89 10.87
N PHE A 86 4.82 4.82 10.84
CA PHE A 86 5.60 3.97 11.74
C PHE A 86 5.45 4.39 13.20
N GLY A 87 5.45 5.71 13.48
CA GLY A 87 5.19 6.23 14.83
C GLY A 87 3.79 5.87 15.34
N ILE A 88 2.77 6.02 14.49
CA ILE A 88 1.39 5.63 14.81
C ILE A 88 1.30 4.13 15.08
N LEU A 89 1.97 3.30 14.28
CA LEU A 89 2.02 1.86 14.48
C LEU A 89 2.60 1.49 15.84
N ILE A 90 3.75 2.07 16.21
CA ILE A 90 4.38 1.83 17.52
C ILE A 90 3.44 2.22 18.65
N TYR A 91 2.77 3.37 18.53
CA TYR A 91 1.82 3.85 19.53
C TYR A 91 0.68 2.84 19.76
N PHE A 92 0.07 2.31 18.70
CA PHE A 92 -0.99 1.33 18.82
C PHE A 92 -0.52 -0.03 19.35
N VAL A 93 0.68 -0.48 18.97
CA VAL A 93 1.27 -1.72 19.51
C VAL A 93 1.47 -1.63 21.02
N ILE A 94 2.00 -0.50 21.51
CA ILE A 94 2.17 -0.24 22.95
C ILE A 94 0.81 -0.21 23.65
N LEU A 95 -0.18 0.49 23.09
CA LEU A 95 -1.52 0.58 23.67
C LEU A 95 -2.22 -0.78 23.77
N SER A 96 -1.89 -1.69 22.85
CA SER A 96 -2.47 -3.04 22.79
C SER A 96 -1.73 -4.05 23.66
N ASN A 97 -0.81 -3.61 24.54
CA ASN A 97 0.00 -4.47 25.40
C ASN A 97 0.74 -5.58 24.65
N PHE A 98 1.18 -5.32 23.40
CA PHE A 98 1.86 -6.31 22.56
C PHE A 98 1.03 -7.57 22.30
N GLU A 99 -0.29 -7.45 22.24
CA GLU A 99 -1.15 -8.56 21.81
C GLU A 99 -0.75 -9.01 20.41
N SER A 100 -0.37 -10.28 20.31
CA SER A 100 0.10 -10.99 19.12
C SER A 100 -0.70 -10.70 17.85
N PHE A 101 -2.02 -10.91 17.91
CA PHE A 101 -2.94 -10.68 16.80
C PHE A 101 -2.91 -9.22 16.32
N VAL A 102 -2.89 -8.29 17.28
CA VAL A 102 -2.91 -6.84 17.01
C VAL A 102 -1.57 -6.39 16.42
N CYS A 103 -0.46 -6.93 16.93
CA CYS A 103 0.88 -6.71 16.36
C CYS A 103 0.94 -7.20 14.91
N ALA A 104 0.47 -8.42 14.64
CA ALA A 104 0.46 -9.00 13.30
C ALA A 104 -0.39 -8.18 12.33
N PHE A 105 -1.55 -7.70 12.79
CA PHE A 105 -2.42 -6.82 12.03
C PHE A 105 -1.71 -5.51 11.64
N PHE A 106 -1.13 -4.80 12.61
CA PHE A 106 -0.49 -3.51 12.35
C PHE A 106 0.77 -3.64 11.49
N ILE A 107 1.61 -4.65 11.74
CA ILE A 107 2.81 -4.92 10.92
C ILE A 107 2.38 -5.16 9.47
N THR A 108 1.36 -6.00 9.26
CA THR A 108 0.82 -6.29 7.93
C THR A 108 0.27 -5.03 7.25
N ALA A 109 -0.50 -4.22 7.99
CA ALA A 109 -1.05 -2.97 7.49
C ALA A 109 0.05 -2.00 7.05
N PHE A 110 1.12 -1.85 7.84
CA PHE A 110 2.25 -0.98 7.50
C PHE A 110 2.98 -1.45 6.24
N ILE A 111 3.34 -2.73 6.16
CA ILE A 111 4.04 -3.28 4.99
C ILE A 111 3.17 -3.10 3.74
N THR A 112 1.88 -3.42 3.82
CA THR A 112 0.95 -3.30 2.69
C THR A 112 0.81 -1.85 2.23
N LEU A 113 0.77 -0.91 3.18
CA LEU A 113 0.67 0.51 2.89
C LEU A 113 1.93 1.02 2.18
N MET A 114 3.12 0.62 2.64
CA MET A 114 4.38 0.96 1.97
C MET A 114 4.46 0.38 0.55
N GLN A 115 4.05 -0.88 0.37
CA GLN A 115 4.00 -1.51 -0.96
C GLN A 115 2.99 -0.83 -1.89
N SER A 116 1.85 -0.39 -1.35
CA SER A 116 0.83 0.32 -2.11
C SER A 116 1.35 1.66 -2.63
N TRP A 117 2.09 2.41 -1.81
CA TRP A 117 2.78 3.63 -2.26
C TRP A 117 3.74 3.34 -3.41
N ILE A 118 4.60 2.32 -3.29
CA ILE A 118 5.55 1.96 -4.34
C ILE A 118 4.82 1.59 -5.64
N TRP A 119 3.72 0.84 -5.56
CA TRP A 119 2.95 0.44 -6.75
C TRP A 119 2.19 1.59 -7.41
N ILE A 120 1.64 2.51 -6.64
CA ILE A 120 0.93 3.68 -7.18
C ILE A 120 1.93 4.64 -7.83
N CYS A 121 3.11 4.82 -7.23
CA CYS A 121 4.15 5.71 -7.73
C CYS A 121 5.03 5.08 -8.82
N LYS A 122 4.91 3.78 -9.09
CA LYS A 122 5.71 3.11 -10.12
C LYS A 122 5.31 3.68 -11.49
N PRO A 123 6.22 4.34 -12.21
CA PRO A 123 5.92 4.82 -13.55
C PRO A 123 5.56 3.61 -14.43
N ASN A 124 4.44 3.71 -15.16
CA ASN A 124 4.04 2.69 -16.12
C ASN A 124 5.18 2.57 -17.16
N SER A 125 5.97 1.50 -17.07
CA SER A 125 7.13 1.25 -17.94
C SER A 125 6.77 1.31 -19.42
N ILE A 126 5.52 0.93 -19.76
CA ILE A 126 4.97 0.97 -21.11
C ILE A 126 4.80 2.42 -21.63
N ILE A 127 4.40 3.36 -20.76
CA ILE A 127 4.23 4.77 -21.12
C ILE A 127 5.60 5.45 -21.20
N GLN A 128 6.52 5.10 -20.31
CA GLN A 128 7.89 5.63 -20.31
C GLN A 128 8.68 5.13 -21.53
N GLN A 129 8.54 3.85 -21.90
CA GLN A 129 9.13 3.31 -23.13
C GLN A 129 8.57 3.99 -24.38
N ASN A 130 7.26 4.18 -24.48
CA ASN A 130 6.66 4.88 -25.63
C ASN A 130 7.09 6.36 -25.72
N LYS A 131 7.29 7.02 -24.58
CA LYS A 131 7.78 8.41 -24.54
C LYS A 131 9.24 8.50 -24.98
N ASN A 132 10.08 7.56 -24.53
CA ASN A 132 11.47 7.46 -24.97
C ASN A 132 11.58 7.10 -26.46
N LEU A 133 10.70 6.22 -26.96
CA LEU A 133 10.67 5.85 -28.38
C LEU A 133 10.30 7.06 -29.26
N LYS A 134 9.29 7.83 -28.87
CA LYS A 134 8.91 9.07 -29.58
C LYS A 134 10.02 10.13 -29.55
N ASN A 135 10.70 10.29 -28.42
CA ASN A 135 11.80 11.25 -28.30
C ASN A 135 13.00 10.86 -29.16
N ASN A 136 13.32 9.56 -29.26
CA ASN A 136 14.37 9.07 -30.14
C ASN A 136 14.00 9.27 -31.63
N LEU A 137 12.74 9.00 -32.01
CA LEU A 137 12.28 9.18 -33.40
C LEU A 137 12.32 10.66 -33.84
N ASN A 138 12.07 11.59 -32.92
CA ASN A 138 12.11 13.03 -33.19
C ASN A 138 13.53 13.62 -33.16
N ALA A 139 14.52 12.88 -32.64
CA ALA A 139 15.92 13.32 -32.61
C ALA A 139 16.70 12.86 -33.86
N GLU A 140 16.12 11.94 -34.65
CA GLU A 140 16.70 11.42 -35.89
C GLU A 140 16.18 12.14 -37.17
N ILE A 141 15.31 13.15 -37.02
CA ILE A 141 14.78 14.01 -38.10
C ILE A 141 15.33 15.42 -37.94
#